data_AF-A0A9D3B708-F1
#
_entry.id   AF-A0A9D3B708-F1
#
_cell.length_a   1.000
_cell.length_b   1.000
_cell.length_c   1.000
_cell.angle_alpha   90.00
_cell.angle_beta   90.00
_cell.angle_gamma   90.00
#
_symmetry.space_group_name_H-M   'P 1'
#
loop_
_entity.id
_entity.type
_entity.pdbx_description
1 polymer ?
#
loop_
_entity_poly.entity_id
_entity_poly.type
_entity_poly.pdbx_seq_one_letter_code
_entity_poly.pdbx_strand_id
1 'polypeptide(L)'
;MYLNFIFYEIFLQKIDQILILFIIYAKCKKILTENPPTKKLNQKIRVVLVDDDSDITTVLKELLELNNISVVGIGSNGMDAIELYQYHRPDVIITDLIMPQFDGFFAVREIKNFEANSKIIVYSGSESVNVSLLKRQGVSAIIQKPYQIDRLLNAINETLGINVVRLHR
;
A
#
# COMPACT_ATOMS: atom_id res chain seq x y z
N MET A 1 7.84 54.51 -26.04
CA MET A 1 8.32 53.34 -26.81
C MET A 1 8.59 52.11 -25.94
N TYR A 2 9.18 52.24 -24.75
CA TYR A 2 9.47 51.11 -23.83
C TYR A 2 8.24 50.43 -23.18
N LEU A 3 7.12 51.15 -22.97
CA LEU A 3 5.94 50.60 -22.31
C LEU A 3 5.24 49.48 -23.13
N ASN A 4 5.23 49.60 -24.46
CA ASN A 4 4.65 48.59 -25.35
C ASN A 4 5.50 47.31 -25.43
N PHE A 5 6.81 47.41 -25.19
CA PHE A 5 7.72 46.26 -25.24
C PHE A 5 7.57 45.38 -24.00
N ILE A 6 7.46 46.00 -22.81
CA ILE A 6 7.22 45.29 -21.54
C ILE A 6 5.83 44.61 -21.56
N PHE A 7 4.83 45.24 -22.17
CA PHE A 7 3.50 44.64 -22.30
C PHE A 7 3.52 43.40 -23.21
N TYR A 8 4.30 43.42 -24.28
CA TYR A 8 4.48 42.27 -25.19
C TYR A 8 5.23 41.11 -24.52
N GLU A 9 6.30 41.39 -23.78
CA GLU A 9 7.06 40.39 -23.01
C GLU A 9 6.19 39.69 -21.95
N ILE A 10 5.40 40.46 -21.17
CA ILE A 10 4.48 39.91 -20.17
C ILE A 10 3.34 39.11 -20.84
N PHE A 11 2.87 39.54 -22.01
CA PHE A 11 1.84 38.85 -22.77
C PHE A 11 2.34 37.53 -23.37
N LEU A 12 3.57 37.51 -23.90
CA LEU A 12 4.22 36.31 -24.42
C LEU A 12 4.50 35.28 -23.31
N GLN A 13 4.99 35.71 -22.13
CA GLN A 13 5.15 34.81 -20.96
C GLN A 13 3.83 34.17 -20.48
N LYS A 14 2.69 34.87 -20.61
CA LYS A 14 1.38 34.31 -20.25
C LYS A 14 0.86 33.30 -21.29
N ILE A 15 1.16 33.48 -22.57
CA ILE A 15 0.78 32.54 -23.62
C ILE A 15 1.50 31.19 -23.44
N ASP A 16 2.78 31.21 -23.06
CA ASP A 16 3.55 29.99 -22.79
C ASP A 16 2.97 29.16 -21.63
N GLN A 17 2.50 29.82 -20.56
CA GLN A 17 1.84 29.12 -19.44
C GLN A 17 0.53 28.44 -19.85
N ILE A 18 -0.26 29.06 -20.73
CA ILE A 18 -1.51 28.48 -21.24
C ILE A 18 -1.22 27.28 -22.13
N LEU A 19 -0.17 27.36 -22.96
CA LEU A 19 0.24 26.27 -23.83
C LEU A 19 0.75 25.06 -23.04
N ILE A 20 1.54 25.30 -21.98
CA ILE A 20 1.98 24.26 -21.04
C ILE A 20 0.78 23.59 -20.36
N LEU A 21 -0.20 24.37 -19.91
CA LEU A 21 -1.42 23.83 -19.29
C LEU A 21 -2.22 22.96 -20.27
N PHE A 22 -2.29 23.35 -21.54
CA PHE A 22 -2.94 22.55 -22.59
C PHE A 22 -2.20 21.24 -22.89
N ILE A 23 -0.86 21.27 -22.92
CA ILE A 23 -0.03 20.07 -23.12
C ILE A 23 -0.18 19.12 -21.93
N ILE A 24 -0.17 19.65 -20.69
CA ILE A 24 -0.44 18.88 -19.47
C ILE A 24 -1.83 18.26 -19.55
N TYR A 25 -2.86 19.05 -19.88
CA TYR A 25 -4.24 18.58 -20.00
C TYR A 25 -4.41 17.48 -21.07
N ALA A 26 -3.81 17.67 -22.26
CA ALA A 26 -3.86 16.68 -23.33
C ALA A 26 -3.13 15.37 -22.96
N LYS A 27 -1.99 15.47 -22.28
CA LYS A 27 -1.23 14.31 -21.78
C LYS A 27 -1.98 13.57 -20.67
N CYS A 28 -2.60 14.29 -19.74
CA CYS A 28 -3.47 13.73 -18.70
C CYS A 28 -4.70 13.04 -19.30
N LYS A 29 -5.35 13.65 -20.30
CA LYS A 29 -6.52 13.07 -20.96
C LYS A 29 -6.20 11.74 -21.65
N LYS A 30 -5.01 11.62 -22.26
CA LYS A 30 -4.55 10.38 -22.91
C LYS A 30 -4.25 9.26 -21.89
N ILE A 31 -3.66 9.59 -20.75
CA ILE A 31 -3.41 8.64 -19.65
C ILE A 31 -4.71 8.11 -19.04
N LEU A 32 -5.77 8.92 -19.00
CA LEU A 32 -7.08 8.52 -18.49
C LEU A 32 -7.85 7.59 -19.43
N THR A 33 -7.46 7.47 -20.70
CA THR A 33 -8.19 6.69 -21.72
C THR A 33 -7.60 5.31 -22.02
N GLU A 34 -6.40 4.99 -21.54
CA GLU A 34 -5.73 3.71 -21.84
C GLU A 34 -5.73 2.79 -20.59
N ASN A 35 -6.73 1.90 -20.54
CA ASN A 35 -6.90 0.71 -19.67
C ASN A 35 -6.83 0.89 -18.14
N PRO A 36 -7.98 1.01 -17.44
CA PRO A 36 -7.98 1.05 -15.98
C PRO A 36 -7.74 -0.35 -15.37
N PRO A 37 -6.81 -0.51 -14.41
CA PRO A 37 -6.76 -1.70 -13.56
C PRO A 37 -8.03 -1.76 -12.69
N THR A 38 -8.65 -2.93 -12.67
CA THR A 38 -9.93 -3.23 -12.07
C THR A 38 -9.87 -3.34 -10.54
N LYS A 39 -9.93 -2.21 -9.84
CA LYS A 39 -10.54 -2.09 -8.48
C LYS A 39 -10.88 -0.61 -8.23
N LYS A 40 -12.11 -0.31 -7.78
CA LYS A 40 -12.68 1.05 -7.61
C LYS A 40 -11.66 2.07 -7.09
N LEU A 41 -11.31 3.08 -7.91
CA LEU A 41 -10.41 4.20 -7.58
C LEU A 41 -10.81 5.07 -6.37
N ASN A 42 -11.96 4.81 -5.73
CA ASN A 42 -12.50 5.61 -4.62
C ASN A 42 -12.59 4.89 -3.27
N GLN A 43 -12.07 3.66 -3.13
CA GLN A 43 -12.04 2.97 -1.83
C GLN A 43 -10.61 2.86 -1.30
N LYS A 44 -10.38 3.41 -0.09
CA LYS A 44 -9.10 3.27 0.61
C LYS A 44 -8.80 1.79 0.84
N ILE A 45 -7.55 1.39 0.62
CA ILE A 45 -7.07 0.03 0.91
C ILE A 45 -7.26 -0.22 2.40
N ARG A 46 -7.88 -1.34 2.77
CA ARG A 46 -8.15 -1.71 4.17
C ARG A 46 -7.14 -2.73 4.66
N VAL A 47 -6.45 -2.41 5.74
CA VAL A 47 -5.38 -3.22 6.32
C VAL A 47 -5.69 -3.63 7.75
N VAL A 48 -5.38 -4.87 8.10
CA VAL A 48 -5.23 -5.30 9.50
C VAL A 48 -3.74 -5.44 9.80
N LEU A 49 -3.30 -4.87 10.93
CA LEU A 49 -1.94 -5.00 11.46
C LEU A 49 -1.92 -5.96 12.64
N VAL A 50 -0.94 -6.86 12.68
CA VAL A 50 -0.79 -7.82 13.79
C VAL A 50 0.68 -7.93 14.16
N ASP A 51 0.99 -7.51 15.38
CA ASP A 51 2.34 -7.54 15.95
C ASP A 51 2.20 -7.48 17.48
N ASP A 52 2.95 -8.29 18.21
CA ASP A 52 2.93 -8.24 19.68
C ASP A 52 3.63 -6.99 20.24
N ASP A 53 4.41 -6.30 19.41
CA ASP A 53 5.00 -5.01 19.72
C ASP A 53 4.04 -3.85 19.39
N SER A 54 3.50 -3.22 20.44
CA SER A 54 2.57 -2.09 20.31
C SER A 54 3.22 -0.84 19.70
N ASP A 55 4.53 -0.66 19.86
CA ASP A 55 5.23 0.50 19.31
C ASP A 55 5.35 0.35 17.79
N ILE A 56 5.64 -0.88 17.31
CA ILE A 56 5.66 -1.19 15.87
C ILE A 56 4.29 -0.97 15.24
N THR A 57 3.22 -1.51 15.83
CA THR A 57 1.87 -1.34 15.27
C THR A 57 1.43 0.13 15.25
N THR A 58 1.79 0.91 16.27
CA THR A 58 1.47 2.35 16.36
C THR A 58 2.17 3.13 15.24
N VAL A 59 3.48 2.95 15.07
CA VAL A 59 4.25 3.63 14.03
C VAL A 59 3.79 3.22 12.63
N LEU A 60 3.57 1.92 12.39
CA LEU A 60 3.09 1.44 11.09
C LEU A 60 1.68 1.96 10.78
N LYS A 61 0.80 2.06 11.77
CA LYS A 61 -0.53 2.61 11.59
C LYS A 61 -0.46 4.04 11.08
N GLU A 62 0.28 4.91 11.76
CA GLU A 62 0.43 6.31 11.37
C GLU A 62 1.00 6.43 9.94
N LEU A 63 2.05 5.67 9.64
CA LEU A 63 2.68 5.68 8.32
C LEU A 63 1.75 5.19 7.20
N LEU A 64 0.95 4.16 7.44
CA LEU A 64 -0.01 3.67 6.45
C LEU A 64 -1.16 4.66 6.25
N GLU A 65 -1.69 5.25 7.32
CA GLU A 65 -2.77 6.23 7.25
C GLU A 65 -2.34 7.51 6.51
N LEU A 66 -1.10 7.97 6.71
CA LEU A 66 -0.50 9.06 5.93
C LEU A 66 -0.40 8.74 4.43
N ASN A 67 -0.31 7.46 4.06
CA ASN A 67 -0.25 6.98 2.68
C ASN A 67 -1.63 6.54 2.13
N ASN A 68 -2.73 7.06 2.70
CA ASN A 68 -4.11 6.80 2.27
C ASN A 68 -4.53 5.33 2.35
N ILE A 69 -3.89 4.55 3.23
CA ILE A 69 -4.23 3.17 3.56
C ILE A 69 -4.93 3.18 4.92
N SER A 70 -6.13 2.61 5.00
CA SER A 70 -6.92 2.57 6.23
C SER A 70 -6.54 1.35 7.06
N VAL A 71 -5.99 1.55 8.25
CA VAL A 71 -5.84 0.47 9.23
C VAL A 71 -7.18 0.28 9.93
N VAL A 72 -7.83 -0.86 9.69
CA VAL A 72 -9.18 -1.14 10.18
C VAL A 72 -9.19 -1.98 11.45
N GLY A 73 -8.08 -2.61 11.79
CA GLY A 73 -7.90 -3.39 13.01
C GLY A 73 -6.43 -3.57 13.36
N ILE A 74 -6.15 -3.67 14.66
CA ILE A 74 -4.82 -3.94 15.20
C ILE A 74 -4.96 -5.11 16.17
N GLY A 75 -4.13 -6.13 15.99
CA GLY A 75 -4.03 -7.29 16.87
C GLY A 75 -2.60 -7.47 17.37
N SER A 76 -2.45 -8.34 18.35
CA SER A 76 -1.21 -8.62 19.09
C SER A 76 -0.78 -10.09 19.03
N ASN A 77 -1.58 -10.94 18.41
CA ASN A 77 -1.31 -12.36 18.27
C ASN A 77 -2.08 -12.96 17.07
N GLY A 78 -1.80 -14.22 16.76
CA GLY A 78 -2.39 -14.93 15.64
C GLY A 78 -3.91 -15.18 15.75
N MET A 79 -4.48 -15.23 16.95
CA MET A 79 -5.94 -15.34 17.14
C MET A 79 -6.62 -14.00 16.80
N ASP A 80 -6.07 -12.88 17.27
CA ASP A 80 -6.55 -11.54 16.91
C ASP A 80 -6.56 -11.37 15.39
N ALA A 81 -5.53 -11.87 14.69
CA ALA A 81 -5.46 -11.85 13.23
C ALA A 81 -6.67 -12.53 12.56
N ILE A 82 -7.06 -13.70 13.08
CA ILE A 82 -8.19 -14.49 12.57
C ILE A 82 -9.52 -13.79 12.85
N GLU A 83 -9.71 -13.27 14.06
CA GLU A 83 -10.94 -12.56 14.46
C GLU A 83 -11.12 -11.26 13.65
N LEU A 84 -10.07 -10.45 13.56
CA LEU A 84 -10.06 -9.21 12.81
C LEU A 84 -10.24 -9.46 11.30
N TYR A 85 -9.66 -10.53 10.76
CA TYR A 85 -9.90 -10.92 9.38
C TYR A 85 -11.39 -11.23 9.15
N GLN A 86 -12.01 -12.04 10.00
CA GLN A 86 -13.41 -12.43 9.84
C GLN A 86 -14.36 -11.24 9.97
N TYR A 87 -14.09 -10.35 10.93
CA TYR A 87 -14.89 -9.17 11.22
C TYR A 87 -14.74 -8.09 10.14
N HIS A 88 -13.50 -7.72 9.79
CA HIS A 88 -13.27 -6.59 8.87
C HIS A 88 -13.24 -6.98 7.41
N ARG A 89 -12.90 -8.23 7.06
CA ARG A 89 -12.63 -8.68 5.68
C ARG A 89 -11.70 -7.69 4.94
N PRO A 90 -10.46 -7.49 5.45
CA PRO A 90 -9.54 -6.49 4.90
C PRO A 90 -9.02 -6.88 3.51
N ASP A 91 -8.45 -5.92 2.79
CA ASP A 91 -7.74 -6.19 1.54
C ASP A 91 -6.39 -6.87 1.79
N VAL A 92 -5.69 -6.42 2.84
CA VAL A 92 -4.37 -6.92 3.22
C VAL A 92 -4.31 -7.16 4.73
N ILE A 93 -3.66 -8.25 5.12
CA ILE A 93 -3.23 -8.50 6.50
C ILE A 93 -1.71 -8.39 6.52
N ILE A 94 -1.18 -7.60 7.46
CA ILE A 94 0.25 -7.52 7.74
C ILE A 94 0.45 -8.12 9.12
N THR A 95 1.23 -9.19 9.22
CA THR A 95 1.42 -9.94 10.47
C THR A 95 2.89 -10.26 10.71
N ASP A 96 3.36 -10.16 11.95
CA ASP A 96 4.58 -10.87 12.36
C ASP A 96 4.32 -12.38 12.33
N LEU A 97 5.38 -13.17 12.21
CA LEU A 97 5.36 -14.62 12.37
C LEU A 97 5.55 -15.03 13.81
N ILE A 98 6.45 -14.39 14.54
CA ILE A 98 6.84 -14.83 15.88
C ILE A 98 6.10 -13.94 16.87
N MET A 99 5.09 -14.51 17.53
CA MET A 99 4.28 -13.84 18.56
C MET A 99 3.99 -14.85 19.68
N PRO A 100 3.72 -14.41 20.91
CA PRO A 100 3.32 -15.28 22.00
C PRO A 100 1.94 -15.92 21.76
N GLN A 101 1.71 -17.09 22.36
CA GLN A 101 0.47 -17.88 22.33
C GLN A 101 0.10 -18.45 20.95
N PHE A 102 -0.29 -17.58 20.02
CA PHE A 102 -0.64 -17.92 18.64
C PHE A 102 0.23 -17.10 17.71
N ASP A 103 1.00 -17.80 16.88
CA ASP A 103 1.97 -17.19 16.00
C ASP A 103 1.32 -16.79 14.65
N GLY A 104 2.04 -16.00 13.84
CA GLY A 104 1.51 -15.57 12.54
C GLY A 104 1.44 -16.70 11.53
N PHE A 105 2.24 -17.76 11.69
CA PHE A 105 2.18 -18.93 10.81
C PHE A 105 0.86 -19.68 10.98
N PHE A 106 0.42 -19.85 12.23
CA PHE A 106 -0.90 -20.35 12.59
C PHE A 106 -1.99 -19.48 11.96
N ALA A 107 -1.93 -18.17 12.15
CA ALA A 107 -2.90 -17.24 11.59
C ALA A 107 -3.01 -17.35 10.06
N VAL A 108 -1.87 -17.38 9.34
CA VAL A 108 -1.85 -17.53 7.87
C VAL A 108 -2.60 -18.79 7.44
N ARG A 109 -2.31 -19.92 8.08
CA ARG A 109 -2.93 -21.20 7.73
C ARG A 109 -4.44 -21.18 7.96
N GLU A 110 -4.87 -20.72 9.12
CA GLU A 110 -6.30 -20.66 9.46
C GLU A 110 -7.06 -19.67 8.58
N ILE A 111 -6.49 -18.49 8.32
CA ILE A 111 -7.12 -17.48 7.45
C ILE A 111 -7.32 -18.03 6.04
N LYS A 112 -6.34 -18.78 5.52
CA LYS A 112 -6.43 -19.40 4.18
C LYS A 112 -7.48 -20.50 4.07
N ASN A 113 -7.83 -21.16 5.18
CA ASN A 113 -8.91 -22.14 5.20
C ASN A 113 -10.30 -21.50 4.95
N PHE A 114 -10.47 -20.18 5.16
CA PHE A 114 -11.72 -19.47 4.91
C PHE A 114 -11.91 -18.99 3.45
N GLU A 115 -11.17 -19.53 2.48
CA GLU A 115 -11.12 -19.02 1.10
C GLU A 115 -10.79 -17.52 1.04
N ALA A 116 -9.79 -17.10 1.82
CA ALA A 116 -9.49 -15.69 1.99
C ALA A 116 -9.04 -14.99 0.70
N ASN A 117 -9.85 -14.02 0.26
CA ASN A 117 -9.49 -13.06 -0.79
C ASN A 117 -8.39 -12.07 -0.37
N SER A 118 -8.14 -11.93 0.94
CA SER A 118 -7.13 -11.01 1.48
C SER A 118 -5.72 -11.45 1.09
N LYS A 119 -4.88 -10.47 0.75
CA LYS A 119 -3.44 -10.67 0.62
C LYS A 119 -2.82 -10.72 2.01
N ILE A 120 -1.86 -11.60 2.22
CA ILE A 120 -1.16 -11.71 3.49
C ILE A 120 0.29 -11.32 3.25
N ILE A 121 0.75 -10.31 3.96
CA ILE A 121 2.14 -9.86 3.99
C ILE A 121 2.69 -10.23 5.35
N VAL A 122 3.76 -11.00 5.34
CA VAL A 122 4.51 -11.29 6.56
C VAL A 122 5.52 -10.18 6.80
N TYR A 123 5.51 -9.59 7.99
CA TYR A 123 6.44 -8.55 8.43
C TYR A 123 7.18 -9.01 9.70
N SER A 124 8.37 -9.60 9.57
CA SER A 124 9.01 -10.31 10.69
C SER A 124 10.47 -9.95 10.89
N GLY A 125 10.93 -9.87 12.13
CA GLY A 125 12.36 -9.65 12.45
C GLY A 125 13.24 -10.89 12.27
N SER A 126 12.63 -12.08 12.10
CA SER A 126 13.37 -13.34 12.07
C SER A 126 14.09 -13.58 10.74
N GLU A 127 15.34 -14.03 10.79
CA GLU A 127 16.11 -14.49 9.63
C GLU A 127 15.83 -15.95 9.26
N SER A 128 15.26 -16.73 10.19
CA SER A 128 15.01 -18.17 10.01
C SER A 128 13.71 -18.49 9.28
N VAL A 129 13.10 -17.49 8.63
CA VAL A 129 11.81 -17.62 7.97
C VAL A 129 11.91 -18.52 6.73
N ASN A 130 11.16 -19.63 6.73
CA ASN A 130 11.09 -20.53 5.58
C ASN A 130 10.20 -19.94 4.48
N VAL A 131 10.80 -19.12 3.61
CA VAL A 131 10.13 -18.44 2.49
C VAL A 131 9.36 -19.42 1.60
N SER A 132 9.93 -20.58 1.29
CA SER A 132 9.32 -21.58 0.42
C SER A 132 8.04 -22.17 1.03
N LEU A 133 8.02 -22.39 2.34
CA LEU A 133 6.85 -22.87 3.05
C LEU A 133 5.73 -21.81 3.05
N LEU A 134 6.05 -20.56 3.39
CA LEU A 134 5.07 -19.47 3.44
C LEU A 134 4.46 -19.18 2.07
N LYS A 135 5.26 -19.20 1.00
CA LYS A 135 4.75 -19.06 -0.36
C LYS A 135 3.75 -20.16 -0.72
N ARG A 136 4.03 -21.42 -0.35
CA ARG A 136 3.07 -22.53 -0.56
C ARG A 136 1.79 -22.37 0.26
N GLN A 137 1.84 -21.72 1.41
CA GLN A 137 0.68 -21.36 2.22
C GLN A 137 -0.09 -20.13 1.66
N GLY A 138 0.35 -19.55 0.54
CA GLY A 138 -0.34 -18.43 -0.12
C GLY A 138 -0.06 -17.06 0.51
N VAL A 139 1.05 -16.91 1.25
CA VAL A 139 1.59 -15.60 1.62
C VAL A 139 2.00 -14.85 0.35
N SER A 140 1.58 -13.59 0.27
CA SER A 140 1.74 -12.75 -0.92
C SER A 140 3.08 -12.02 -0.95
N ALA A 141 3.61 -11.62 0.22
CA ALA A 141 4.94 -11.05 0.35
C ALA A 141 5.52 -11.32 1.74
N ILE A 142 6.85 -11.30 1.84
CA ILE A 142 7.57 -11.43 3.11
C ILE A 142 8.56 -10.27 3.18
N ILE A 143 8.55 -9.56 4.30
CA ILE A 143 9.32 -8.35 4.56
C ILE A 143 9.96 -8.53 5.94
N GLN A 144 11.26 -8.32 6.03
CA GLN A 144 12.00 -8.36 7.29
C GLN A 144 11.86 -7.03 8.06
N LYS A 145 11.94 -7.08 9.39
CA LYS A 145 12.10 -5.87 10.22
C LYS A 145 13.59 -5.51 10.35
N PRO A 146 13.96 -4.23 10.52
CA PRO A 146 13.17 -3.05 10.22
C PRO A 146 13.42 -2.61 8.77
N TYR A 147 12.69 -3.16 7.79
CA TYR A 147 12.73 -2.57 6.45
C TYR A 147 11.98 -1.23 6.40
N GLN A 148 12.46 -0.35 5.53
CA GLN A 148 11.88 0.95 5.22
C GLN A 148 10.40 0.82 4.84
N ILE A 149 9.57 1.77 5.32
CA ILE A 149 8.14 1.84 5.02
C ILE A 149 7.84 1.78 3.52
N ASP A 150 8.71 2.34 2.68
CA ASP A 150 8.57 2.29 1.22
C ASP A 150 8.50 0.87 0.68
N ARG A 151 9.24 -0.08 1.26
CA ARG A 151 9.14 -1.49 0.86
C ARG A 151 7.80 -2.10 1.21
N LEU A 152 7.26 -1.77 2.39
CA LEU A 152 5.93 -2.23 2.80
C LEU A 152 4.85 -1.68 1.89
N LEU A 153 4.90 -0.37 1.58
CA LEU A 153 3.96 0.27 0.65
C LEU A 153 4.04 -0.32 -0.76
N ASN A 154 5.26 -0.53 -1.28
CA ASN A 154 5.45 -1.19 -2.58
C ASN A 154 4.86 -2.60 -2.58
N ALA A 155 5.13 -3.40 -1.54
CA ALA A 155 4.59 -4.75 -1.43
C ALA A 155 3.05 -4.76 -1.35
N ILE A 156 2.42 -3.84 -0.62
CA ILE A 156 0.96 -3.69 -0.59
C ILE A 156 0.43 -3.42 -2.00
N ASN A 157 1.02 -2.48 -2.72
CA ASN A 157 0.58 -2.14 -4.08
C ASN A 157 0.78 -3.30 -5.07
N GLU A 158 1.95 -3.93 -5.07
CA GLU A 158 2.27 -5.07 -5.92
C GLU A 158 1.34 -6.26 -5.67
N THR A 159 1.10 -6.60 -4.40
CA THR A 159 0.23 -7.74 -4.03
C THR A 159 -1.24 -7.50 -4.39
N LEU A 160 -1.68 -6.24 -4.42
CA LEU A 160 -3.02 -5.85 -4.87
C LEU A 160 -3.11 -5.61 -6.39
N GLY A 161 -1.99 -5.70 -7.13
CA GLY A 161 -1.95 -5.43 -8.57
C GLY A 161 -2.17 -3.95 -8.92
N ILE A 162 -1.90 -3.05 -7.98
CA ILE A 162 -2.01 -1.60 -8.17
C ILE A 162 -0.70 -1.14 -8.80
N ASN A 163 -0.71 -0.90 -10.11
CA ASN A 163 0.40 -0.26 -10.81
C ASN A 163 0.49 1.21 -10.38
N VAL A 164 1.33 1.51 -9.39
CA VAL A 164 1.74 2.88 -9.13
C VAL A 164 2.66 3.28 -10.28
N VAL A 165 2.16 4.09 -11.21
CA VAL A 165 3.00 4.73 -12.22
C VAL A 165 4.03 5.56 -11.48
N ARG A 166 5.27 5.05 -11.38
CA ARG A 166 6.38 5.78 -10.78
C ARG A 166 6.66 7.01 -11.64
N LEU A 167 6.19 8.17 -11.21
CA LEU A 167 6.55 9.47 -11.77
C LEU A 167 7.88 9.93 -11.18
N HIS A 168 9.00 9.29 -11.53
CA HIS A 168 10.36 9.84 -11.30
C HIS A 168 11.11 9.69 -12.63
N ARG A 169 11.32 10.81 -13.34
CA ARG A 169 12.51 11.68 -13.31
C ARG A 169 13.74 10.99 -13.87
#